data_AF-A0A1G3Q6N5-F1
#
_entry.id   AF-A0A1G3Q6N5-F1
#
_cell.length_a   1.000
_cell.length_b   1.000
_cell.length_c   1.000
_cell.angle_alpha   90.00
_cell.angle_beta   90.00
_cell.angle_gamma   90.00
#
_symmetry.space_group_name_H-M   'P 1'
#
loop_
_entity.id
_entity.type
_entity.pdbx_description
1 polymer ?
#
loop_
_entity_poly.entity_id
_entity_poly.type
_entity_poly.pdbx_seq_one_letter_code
_entity_poly.pdbx_strand_id
1 'polypeptide(L)'
;MNKFFTFVGECKRELTEKTTWPSKDYVLNTTIVVIVSTIVVSSALGFMDYLLARLNKFLLMDNVALLQRYITPLRFIIFIAIVIIAALLYNKIKKNII
;
A
#
# COMPACT_ATOMS: atom_id res chain seq x y z
N MET A 1 -45.27 -6.76 5.66
CA MET A 1 -44.25 -6.99 6.70
C MET A 1 -43.12 -7.82 6.12
N ASN A 2 -42.08 -7.18 5.59
CA ASN A 2 -40.98 -7.88 4.95
C ASN A 2 -39.93 -8.24 6.02
N LYS A 3 -39.96 -9.49 6.49
CA LYS A 3 -39.04 -10.06 7.52
C LYS A 3 -37.55 -9.74 7.27
N PHE A 4 -37.17 -9.55 6.00
CA PHE A 4 -35.82 -9.17 5.59
C PHE A 4 -35.39 -7.79 6.09
N PHE A 5 -36.28 -6.77 6.06
CA PHE A 5 -35.94 -5.44 6.56
C PHE A 5 -35.80 -5.43 8.08
N THR A 6 -36.59 -6.25 8.78
CA THR A 6 -36.46 -6.45 10.23
C THR A 6 -35.13 -7.10 10.59
N PHE A 7 -34.74 -8.15 9.85
CA PHE A 7 -33.46 -8.86 10.05
C PHE A 7 -32.24 -7.95 9.84
N VAL A 8 -32.23 -7.15 8.77
CA VAL A 8 -31.14 -6.18 8.52
C VAL A 8 -31.09 -5.11 9.63
N GLY A 9 -32.24 -4.70 10.15
CA GLY A 9 -32.34 -3.78 11.29
C GLY A 9 -31.73 -4.37 12.56
N GLU A 10 -32.01 -5.64 12.86
CA GLU A 10 -31.46 -6.37 14.00
C GLU A 10 -29.94 -6.56 13.87
N CYS A 11 -29.44 -6.99 12.71
CA CYS A 11 -28.00 -7.12 12.47
C CYS A 11 -27.25 -5.79 12.62
N LYS A 12 -27.81 -4.68 12.11
CA LYS A 12 -27.20 -3.35 12.27
C LYS A 12 -27.13 -2.95 13.74
N ARG A 13 -28.19 -3.24 14.51
CA ARG A 13 -28.23 -2.94 15.94
C ARG A 13 -27.18 -3.75 16.70
N GLU A 14 -27.08 -5.05 16.45
CA GLU A 14 -26.05 -5.90 17.07
C GLU A 14 -24.63 -5.46 16.72
N LEU A 15 -24.37 -5.16 15.45
CA LEU A 15 -23.05 -4.71 15.00
C LEU A 15 -22.64 -3.36 15.60
N THR A 16 -23.58 -2.49 15.96
CA THR A 16 -23.27 -1.16 16.50
C THR A 16 -23.22 -1.15 18.02
N GLU A 17 -24.11 -1.88 18.69
CA GLU A 17 -24.23 -1.89 20.15
C GLU A 17 -23.34 -2.94 20.83
N LYS A 18 -23.14 -4.10 20.18
CA LYS A 18 -22.42 -5.24 20.77
C LYS A 18 -20.94 -5.27 20.39
N THR A 19 -20.58 -4.60 19.30
CA THR A 19 -19.20 -4.54 18.80
C THR A 19 -18.63 -3.15 19.08
N THR A 20 -17.57 -3.09 19.88
CA THR A 20 -16.86 -1.85 20.18
C THR A 20 -16.01 -1.45 18.97
N TRP A 21 -16.60 -0.71 18.03
CA TRP A 21 -15.84 -0.18 16.89
C TRP A 21 -14.83 0.88 17.37
N PRO A 22 -13.58 0.84 16.88
CA PRO A 22 -12.59 1.84 17.21
C PRO A 22 -13.04 3.23 16.72
N SER A 23 -12.65 4.27 17.45
CA SER A 23 -12.91 5.65 17.05
C SER A 23 -12.22 5.97 15.71
N LYS A 24 -12.79 6.91 14.95
CA LYS A 24 -12.24 7.32 13.65
C LYS A 24 -10.77 7.76 13.76
N ASP A 25 -10.42 8.44 14.84
CA ASP A 25 -9.06 8.92 15.09
C ASP A 25 -8.07 7.77 15.32
N TYR A 26 -8.51 6.69 15.99
CA TYR A 26 -7.68 5.50 16.20
C TYR A 26 -7.37 4.80 14.87
N VAL A 27 -8.37 4.72 13.97
CA VAL A 27 -8.21 4.13 12.64
C VAL A 27 -7.27 4.96 11.77
N LEU A 28 -7.38 6.29 11.81
CA LEU A 28 -6.49 7.19 11.08
C LEU A 28 -5.04 7.06 11.55
N ASN A 29 -4.81 7.09 12.87
CA ASN A 29 -3.48 6.96 13.44
C ASN A 29 -2.84 5.61 13.06
N THR A 30 -3.60 4.52 13.15
CA THR A 30 -3.10 3.18 12.78
C THR A 30 -2.75 3.11 11.28
N THR A 31 -3.58 3.73 10.43
CA THR A 31 -3.34 3.76 8.98
C THR A 31 -2.07 4.56 8.63
N ILE A 32 -1.83 5.68 9.31
CA ILE A 32 -0.60 6.48 9.12
C ILE A 32 0.63 5.65 9.47
N VAL A 33 0.61 4.88 10.57
CA VAL A 33 1.72 4.00 10.95
C VAL A 33 2.00 2.97 9.86
N VAL A 34 0.96 2.36 9.27
CA VAL A 34 1.11 1.37 8.19
C VAL A 34 1.67 2.01 6.91
N ILE A 35 1.26 3.23 6.57
CA ILE A 35 1.81 3.95 5.42
C ILE A 35 3.31 4.22 5.62
N VAL A 36 3.69 4.71 6.80
CA VAL A 36 5.10 4.99 7.13
C VAL A 36 5.94 3.72 7.12
N SER A 37 5.47 2.63 7.75
CA SER A 37 6.21 1.37 7.76
C SER A 37 6.38 0.77 6.36
N THR A 38 5.36 0.90 5.50
CA THR A 38 5.43 0.45 4.10
C THR A 38 6.47 1.24 3.32
N ILE A 39 6.55 2.56 3.50
CA ILE A 39 7.56 3.40 2.84
C ILE A 39 8.96 3.01 3.29
N VAL A 40 9.18 2.79 4.59
CA VAL A 40 10.48 2.40 5.13
C VAL A 40 10.93 1.04 4.58
N VAL A 41 10.05 0.04 4.64
CA VAL A 41 10.37 -1.32 4.17
C VAL A 41 10.60 -1.36 2.66
N SER A 42 9.75 -0.67 1.86
CA SER A 42 9.92 -0.61 0.40
C SER A 42 11.20 0.12 0.00
N SER A 43 11.60 1.18 0.72
CA SER A 43 12.86 1.88 0.47
C SER A 43 14.06 0.98 0.76
N ALA A 44 14.03 0.23 1.86
CA ALA A 44 15.10 -0.72 2.20
C ALA A 44 15.21 -1.86 1.18
N LEU A 45 14.08 -2.41 0.73
CA LEU A 45 14.04 -3.43 -0.32
C LEU A 45 14.57 -2.89 -1.65
N GLY A 46 14.15 -1.69 -2.06
CA GLY A 46 14.63 -1.06 -3.28
C GLY A 46 16.14 -0.77 -3.25
N PHE A 47 16.67 -0.41 -2.08
CA PHE A 47 18.12 -0.26 -1.89
C PHE A 47 18.86 -1.60 -2.01
N MET A 48 18.33 -2.66 -1.40
CA MET A 48 18.90 -4.01 -1.51
C MET A 48 18.87 -4.53 -2.96
N ASP A 49 17.77 -4.33 -3.68
CA ASP A 49 17.66 -4.68 -5.10
C ASP A 49 18.71 -3.96 -5.95
N TYR A 50 18.98 -2.69 -5.66
CA TYR A 50 20.03 -1.92 -6.35
C TYR A 50 21.43 -2.48 -6.06
N LEU A 51 21.72 -2.79 -4.79
CA LEU A 51 23.01 -3.32 -4.38
C LEU A 51 23.28 -4.70 -5.00
N LEU A 52 22.28 -5.58 -4.97
CA LEU A 52 22.34 -6.90 -5.59
C LEU A 52 22.48 -6.80 -7.11
N ALA A 53 21.76 -5.87 -7.77
CA ALA A 53 21.91 -5.66 -9.21
C ALA A 53 23.31 -5.15 -9.59
N ARG A 54 23.93 -4.34 -8.72
CA ARG A 54 25.30 -3.87 -8.92
C ARG A 54 26.31 -4.98 -8.72
N LEU A 55 26.14 -5.80 -7.67
CA LEU A 55 26.98 -6.97 -7.40
C LEU A 55 26.86 -7.98 -8.53
N ASN A 56 25.65 -8.27 -9.00
CA ASN A 56 25.42 -9.22 -10.10
C ASN A 56 26.09 -8.78 -11.41
N LYS A 57 26.08 -7.47 -11.71
CA LYS A 57 26.82 -6.91 -12.87
C LYS A 57 28.34 -7.00 -12.73
N PHE A 58 28.86 -6.98 -11.51
CA PHE A 58 30.29 -7.13 -11.24
C PHE A 58 30.71 -8.60 -11.31
N LEU A 59 29.86 -9.51 -10.82
CA LEU A 59 30.17 -10.93 -10.67
C LEU A 59 29.88 -11.75 -11.94
N LEU A 60 28.78 -11.46 -12.66
CA LEU A 60 28.46 -12.04 -13.96
C LEU A 60 28.89 -11.09 -15.07
N MET A 61 30.11 -11.30 -15.57
CA MET A 61 30.68 -10.59 -16.72
C MET A 61 30.04 -11.07 -18.03
N ASP A 62 28.72 -10.91 -18.24
CA ASP A 62 28.11 -11.41 -19.49
C ASP A 62 26.76 -10.79 -19.93
N ASN A 63 26.71 -10.48 -21.23
CA ASN A 63 25.66 -10.45 -22.28
C ASN A 63 24.16 -10.17 -22.01
N VAL A 64 23.65 -10.07 -20.78
CA VAL A 64 22.24 -9.68 -20.47
C VAL A 64 22.06 -8.18 -20.21
N ALA A 65 23.09 -7.38 -20.49
CA ALA A 65 23.11 -5.95 -20.24
C ALA A 65 22.02 -5.17 -20.98
N LEU A 66 21.60 -5.61 -22.17
CA LEU A 66 20.61 -4.91 -22.99
C LEU A 66 19.18 -5.04 -22.42
N LEU A 67 18.77 -6.25 -22.02
CA LEU A 67 17.45 -6.49 -21.40
C LEU A 67 17.38 -5.85 -20.00
N GLN A 68 18.45 -5.96 -19.21
CA GLN A 68 18.53 -5.33 -17.89
C GLN A 68 18.47 -3.78 -18.01
N ARG A 69 19.15 -3.20 -19.01
CA ARG A 69 19.19 -1.74 -19.25
C ARG A 69 17.83 -1.17 -19.68
N TYR A 70 17.00 -1.94 -20.36
CA TYR A 70 15.62 -1.55 -20.69
C TYR A 70 14.65 -1.74 -19.51
N ILE A 71 14.78 -2.83 -18.74
CA ILE A 71 13.91 -3.12 -17.59
C ILE A 71 14.17 -2.19 -16.39
N THR A 72 15.43 -1.77 -16.15
CA THR A 72 15.75 -0.87 -15.02
C THR A 72 14.99 0.47 -15.02
N PRO A 73 15.00 1.29 -16.10
CA PRO A 73 14.24 2.55 -16.12
C PRO A 73 12.73 2.32 -16.04
N LEU A 74 12.23 1.25 -16.66
CA LEU A 74 10.80 0.89 -16.60
C LEU A 74 10.37 0.54 -15.16
N ARG A 75 11.21 -0.17 -14.40
CA ARG A 75 10.98 -0.45 -12.97
C ARG A 75 10.88 0.82 -12.13
N PHE A 76 11.73 1.82 -12.37
CA PHE A 76 11.62 3.11 -11.66
C PHE A 76 10.34 3.86 -11.99
N ILE A 77 9.93 3.86 -13.27
CA ILE A 77 8.68 4.49 -13.71
C ILE A 77 7.47 3.81 -13.05
N ILE A 78 7.45 2.47 -13.01
CA ILE A 78 6.39 1.70 -12.35
C ILE A 78 6.36 1.98 -10.85
N PHE A 79 7.52 2.04 -10.19
CA PHE A 79 7.61 2.36 -8.77
C PHE A 79 7.10 3.77 -8.46
N ILE A 80 7.50 4.78 -9.24
CA ILE A 80 7.01 6.16 -9.11
C ILE A 80 5.50 6.22 -9.35
N ALA A 81 4.98 5.50 -10.36
CA ALA A 81 3.54 5.44 -10.63
C ALA A 81 2.77 4.84 -9.45
N ILE A 82 3.27 3.77 -8.83
CA ILE A 82 2.67 3.14 -7.65
C ILE A 82 2.68 4.09 -6.45
N VAL A 83 3.79 4.79 -6.20
CA VAL A 83 3.91 5.77 -5.11
C VAL A 83 2.96 6.95 -5.32
N ILE A 84 2.86 7.46 -6.55
CA ILE A 84 1.91 8.52 -6.91
C ILE A 84 0.47 8.05 -6.70
N ILE A 85 0.12 6.84 -7.15
CA ILE A 85 -1.22 6.25 -6.95
C ILE A 85 -1.53 6.13 -5.46
N ALA A 86 -0.58 5.65 -4.66
CA ALA A 86 -0.73 5.53 -3.20
C ALA A 86 -0.92 6.91 -2.53
N ALA A 87 -0.16 7.93 -2.94
CA ALA A 87 -0.29 9.29 -2.43
C ALA A 87 -1.63 9.94 -2.83
N LEU A 88 -2.10 9.70 -4.05
CA LEU A 88 -3.43 10.13 -4.51
C LEU A 88 -4.55 9.43 -3.75
N LEU A 89 -4.41 8.13 -3.49
CA LEU A 89 -5.34 7.37 -2.64
C LEU A 89 -5.37 7.94 -1.22
N TYR A 90 -4.22 8.24 -0.64
CA TYR A 90 -4.14 8.88 0.68
C TYR A 90 -4.86 10.22 0.71
N ASN A 91 -4.60 11.09 -0.27
CA ASN A 91 -5.29 12.38 -0.37
C ASN A 91 -6.80 12.23 -0.60
N LYS A 92 -7.23 11.24 -1.39
CA LYS A 92 -8.64 10.94 -1.62
C LYS A 92 -9.33 10.42 -0.36
N ILE A 93 -8.67 9.57 0.42
CA ILE A 93 -9.18 9.05 1.69
C ILE A 93 -9.28 10.19 2.72
N LYS A 94 -8.25 11.03 2.84
CA LYS A 94 -8.25 12.20 3.73
C LYS A 94 -9.43 13.15 3.43
N LYS A 95 -9.71 13.41 2.15
CA LYS A 95 -10.78 14.31 1.71
C LYS A 95 -12.20 13.71 1.81
N ASN A 96 -12.33 12.41 2.04
CA ASN A 96 -13.63 11.73 2.16
C ASN A 96 -13.99 11.41 3.63
N ILE A 97 -13.03 11.60 4.55
CA ILE A 97 -13.20 11.39 5.98
C ILE A 97 -13.35 12.73 6.74
N ILE A 98 -12.78 13.82 6.21
CA ILE A 98 -12.94 15.22 6.66
C ILE A 98 -13.99 15.89 5.78
#